data_AF-A0A9D9LED1-F1
#
_entry.id   AF-A0A9D9LED1-F1
#
_cell.length_a   1.000
_cell.length_b   1.000
_cell.length_c   1.000
_cell.angle_alpha   90.00
_cell.angle_beta   90.00
_cell.angle_gamma   90.00
#
_symmetry.space_group_name_H-M   'P 1'
#
loop_
_entity.id
_entity.type
_entity.pdbx_description
1 polymer ?
#
loop_
_entity_poly.entity_id
_entity_poly.type
_entity_poly.pdbx_seq_one_letter_code
_entity_poly.pdbx_strand_id
1 'polypeptide(L)'
;MMYVGWWVWRRAGVALLCFVTFAVPLAASAASSDEEMLRNAAMVLIPREILFFSAQAGQWTSVRMEAGERILQRGADGNVAAVVTSQRAIGFSAPLNVAQEVRVPEEENVETFKVEGNMANFVTRRRAYGFSAFTGTWATIDRFQLGK
;
A
#
# COMPACT_ATOMS: atom_id res chain seq x y z
N MET A 1 76.76 -52.54 8.96
CA MET A 1 75.66 -51.94 8.17
C MET A 1 75.35 -50.59 8.84
N MET A 2 76.12 -49.54 8.49
CA MET A 2 75.72 -48.46 7.54
C MET A 2 74.52 -47.66 8.08
N TYR A 3 74.52 -46.34 8.30
CA TYR A 3 75.43 -45.24 7.97
C TYR A 3 75.15 -44.04 8.91
N VAL A 4 76.15 -43.17 9.03
CA VAL A 4 76.22 -41.88 9.72
C VAL A 4 75.48 -40.76 8.95
N GLY A 5 75.07 -39.68 9.64
CA GLY A 5 74.88 -38.34 9.07
C GLY A 5 73.77 -37.54 9.80
N TRP A 6 74.01 -36.70 10.82
CA TRP A 6 74.64 -35.35 10.85
C TRP A 6 74.12 -34.36 9.78
N TRP A 7 73.27 -33.40 10.20
CA TRP A 7 73.34 -31.95 9.86
C TRP A 7 72.10 -31.22 10.42
N VAL A 8 72.19 -30.33 11.42
CA VAL A 8 72.64 -28.91 11.39
C VAL A 8 71.52 -27.91 11.01
N TRP A 9 71.15 -27.13 12.04
CA TRP A 9 70.88 -25.68 12.07
C TRP A 9 69.46 -25.12 11.87
N ARG A 10 69.07 -24.40 12.92
CA ARG A 10 68.54 -23.03 12.96
C ARG A 10 67.53 -22.66 11.88
N ARG A 11 66.32 -22.31 12.34
CA ARG A 11 65.78 -20.96 12.13
C ARG A 11 64.61 -20.70 13.06
N ALA A 12 64.81 -19.72 13.94
CA ALA A 12 63.75 -19.03 14.65
C ALA A 12 62.83 -18.39 13.61
N GLY A 13 61.61 -18.91 13.50
CA GLY A 13 60.53 -18.30 12.75
C GLY A 13 59.59 -17.61 13.73
N VAL A 14 59.81 -16.32 13.93
CA VAL A 14 58.81 -15.42 14.53
C VAL A 14 57.62 -15.40 13.58
N ALA A 15 56.50 -16.00 13.99
CA ALA A 15 55.22 -15.79 13.35
C ALA A 15 54.32 -15.03 14.32
N LEU A 16 54.50 -13.71 14.31
CA LEU A 16 53.60 -12.77 14.95
C LEU A 16 52.31 -12.75 14.13
N LEU A 17 51.31 -13.52 14.58
CA LEU A 17 50.00 -13.61 13.95
C LEU A 17 49.25 -12.30 14.21
N CYS A 18 49.38 -11.35 13.30
CA CYS A 18 48.50 -10.19 13.22
C CYS A 18 47.09 -10.67 12.84
N PHE A 19 46.24 -10.90 13.85
CA PHE A 19 44.79 -10.97 13.66
C PHE A 19 44.29 -9.58 13.27
N VAL A 20 44.24 -9.29 11.97
CA VAL A 20 43.45 -8.17 11.46
C VAL A 20 42.01 -8.65 11.44
N THR A 21 41.29 -8.39 12.52
CA THR A 21 39.83 -8.49 12.53
C THR A 21 39.28 -7.41 11.60
N PHE A 22 39.00 -7.79 10.35
CA PHE A 22 38.11 -7.01 9.50
C PHE A 22 36.72 -7.07 10.13
N ALA A 23 36.38 -6.03 10.90
CA ALA A 23 34.99 -5.76 11.24
C ALA A 23 34.28 -5.37 9.94
N VAL A 24 33.76 -6.36 9.22
CA VAL A 24 32.79 -6.11 8.15
C VAL A 24 31.56 -5.52 8.84
N PRO A 25 31.19 -4.25 8.58
CA PRO A 25 29.92 -3.77 9.07
C PRO A 25 28.85 -4.61 8.37
N LEU A 26 28.14 -5.42 9.14
CA LEU A 26 26.90 -6.04 8.71
C LEU A 26 25.90 -4.88 8.58
N ALA A 27 25.97 -4.14 7.48
CA ALA A 27 24.90 -3.28 7.07
C ALA A 27 23.73 -4.22 6.76
N ALA A 28 22.92 -4.50 7.78
CA ALA A 28 21.59 -5.01 7.59
C ALA A 28 20.91 -3.98 6.70
N SER A 29 20.89 -4.26 5.39
CA SER A 29 19.97 -3.59 4.49
C SER A 29 18.61 -3.81 5.15
N ALA A 30 18.04 -2.75 5.71
CA ALA A 30 16.61 -2.72 5.94
C ALA A 30 16.02 -2.87 4.54
N ALA A 31 15.80 -4.11 4.12
CA ALA A 31 14.89 -4.40 3.06
C ALA A 31 13.57 -3.84 3.57
N SER A 32 13.25 -2.61 3.16
CA SER A 32 11.85 -2.22 3.05
C SER A 32 11.28 -3.29 2.13
N SER A 33 10.65 -4.29 2.71
CA SER A 33 9.67 -5.06 1.98
C SER A 33 8.59 -4.05 1.64
N ASP A 34 8.81 -3.33 0.53
CA ASP A 34 7.74 -2.97 -0.38
C ASP A 34 7.15 -4.32 -0.77
N GLU A 35 6.36 -4.89 0.14
CA GLU A 35 5.53 -6.03 -0.11
C GLU A 35 4.67 -5.54 -1.26
N GLU A 36 5.03 -5.99 -2.46
CA GLU A 36 4.44 -5.56 -3.72
C GLU A 36 2.95 -5.76 -3.58
N MET A 37 2.25 -4.71 -3.16
CA MET A 37 0.90 -4.84 -2.67
C MET A 37 0.07 -5.18 -3.89
N LEU A 38 -0.32 -6.45 -3.98
CA LEU A 38 -0.98 -6.98 -5.16
C LEU A 38 -2.19 -6.08 -5.47
N ARG A 39 -2.17 -5.50 -6.66
CA ARG A 39 -3.26 -4.67 -7.17
C ARG A 39 -4.43 -5.58 -7.52
N ASN A 40 -5.24 -5.86 -6.52
CA ASN A 40 -6.41 -6.72 -6.64
C ASN A 40 -7.66 -5.96 -7.08
N ALA A 41 -7.66 -4.62 -6.96
CA ALA A 41 -8.68 -3.74 -7.49
C ALA A 41 -8.19 -3.02 -8.75
N ALA A 42 -8.94 -3.14 -9.83
CA ALA A 42 -8.80 -2.28 -11.01
C ALA A 42 -10.09 -1.49 -11.25
N MET A 43 -9.96 -0.33 -11.89
CA MET A 43 -11.08 0.56 -12.17
C MET A 43 -10.95 1.17 -13.57
N VAL A 44 -12.07 1.15 -14.31
CA VAL A 44 -12.21 1.78 -15.63
C VAL A 44 -13.42 2.71 -15.60
N LEU A 45 -13.27 3.91 -16.18
CA LEU A 45 -14.35 4.88 -16.29
C LEU A 45 -14.84 4.94 -17.73
N ILE A 46 -16.15 4.81 -17.89
CA ILE A 46 -16.84 4.99 -19.18
C ILE A 46 -17.96 6.01 -19.00
N PRO A 47 -18.56 6.52 -20.08
CA PRO A 47 -19.67 7.45 -19.96
C PRO A 47 -20.79 6.89 -19.08
N ARG A 48 -21.03 7.56 -17.95
CA ARG A 48 -22.08 7.24 -16.96
C ARG A 48 -21.92 5.92 -16.20
N GLU A 49 -20.78 5.24 -16.27
CA GLU A 49 -20.54 4.05 -15.46
C GLU A 49 -19.10 3.97 -14.96
N ILE A 50 -18.97 3.45 -13.75
CA ILE A 50 -17.70 3.11 -13.11
C ILE A 50 -17.64 1.58 -13.09
N LEU A 51 -16.63 1.02 -13.74
CA LEU A 51 -16.42 -0.42 -13.78
C LEU A 51 -15.28 -0.77 -12.85
N PHE A 52 -15.54 -1.64 -11.89
CA PHE A 52 -14.56 -2.21 -10.98
C PHE A 52 -14.29 -3.66 -11.34
N PHE A 53 -13.03 -4.08 -11.24
CA PHE A 53 -12.65 -5.48 -11.41
C PHE A 53 -11.94 -5.97 -10.15
N SER A 54 -12.40 -7.11 -9.64
CA SER A 54 -11.71 -7.85 -8.58
C SER A 54 -10.83 -8.92 -9.22
N ALA A 55 -9.51 -8.78 -9.10
CA ALA A 55 -8.56 -9.80 -9.56
C ALA A 55 -8.70 -11.11 -8.77
N GLN A 56 -9.10 -11.02 -7.50
CA GLN A 56 -9.30 -12.20 -6.64
C GLN A 56 -10.55 -12.99 -7.05
N ALA A 57 -11.66 -12.30 -7.33
CA ALA A 57 -12.90 -12.95 -7.74
C ALA A 57 -12.94 -13.24 -9.25
N GLY A 58 -12.14 -12.55 -10.06
CA GLY A 58 -12.23 -12.60 -11.52
C GLY A 58 -13.52 -12.00 -12.07
N GLN A 59 -14.13 -11.05 -11.34
CA GLN A 59 -15.45 -10.52 -11.63
C GLN A 59 -15.44 -9.00 -11.83
N TRP A 60 -16.36 -8.53 -12.68
CA TRP A 60 -16.66 -7.13 -12.87
C TRP A 60 -17.87 -6.71 -12.03
N THR A 61 -17.80 -5.52 -11.45
CA THR A 61 -18.89 -4.85 -10.75
C THR A 61 -19.05 -3.45 -11.33
N SER A 62 -20.26 -3.11 -11.79
CA SER A 62 -20.54 -1.78 -12.36
C SER A 62 -21.37 -0.93 -11.40
N VAL A 63 -21.07 0.37 -11.38
CA VAL A 63 -21.87 1.38 -10.69
C VAL A 63 -22.26 2.45 -11.68
N ARG A 64 -23.57 2.69 -11.82
CA ARG A 64 -24.12 3.69 -12.74
C ARG A 64 -24.07 5.08 -12.11
N MET A 65 -23.65 6.05 -12.90
CA MET A 65 -23.68 7.46 -12.53
C MET A 65 -25.01 8.12 -12.93
N GLU A 66 -25.47 9.03 -12.07
CA GLU A 66 -26.65 9.83 -12.31
C GLU A 66 -26.43 10.84 -13.44
N ALA A 67 -27.53 11.32 -14.01
CA ALA A 67 -27.47 12.35 -15.05
C ALA A 67 -26.84 13.64 -14.49
N GLY A 68 -25.77 14.12 -15.14
CA GLY A 68 -25.04 15.32 -14.69
C GLY A 68 -24.09 15.09 -13.51
N GLU A 69 -24.00 13.87 -12.96
CA GLU A 69 -23.01 13.51 -11.96
C GLU A 69 -21.60 13.58 -12.58
N ARG A 70 -20.67 14.26 -11.90
CA ARG A 70 -19.28 14.44 -12.38
C ARG A 70 -18.29 13.83 -11.42
N ILE A 71 -17.25 13.18 -11.94
CA ILE A 71 -16.15 12.64 -11.14
C ILE A 71 -15.24 13.79 -10.72
N LEU A 72 -14.97 13.88 -9.41
CA LEU A 72 -14.09 14.88 -8.81
C LEU A 72 -12.72 14.29 -8.46
N GLN A 73 -12.71 13.08 -7.90
CA GLN A 73 -11.50 12.36 -7.51
C GLN A 73 -11.66 10.87 -7.79
N ARG A 74 -10.55 10.17 -8.03
CA ARG A 74 -10.53 8.73 -8.29
C ARG A 74 -9.18 8.11 -7.95
N GLY A 75 -9.19 6.87 -7.50
CA GLY A 75 -7.97 6.10 -7.26
C GLY A 75 -8.26 4.62 -7.10
N ALA A 76 -7.26 3.79 -7.38
CA ALA A 76 -7.29 2.35 -7.13
C ALA A 76 -5.90 1.91 -6.70
N ASP A 77 -5.83 1.21 -5.58
CA ASP A 77 -4.59 0.66 -5.05
C ASP A 77 -4.89 -0.55 -4.17
N GLY A 78 -4.01 -1.54 -4.20
CA GLY A 78 -4.19 -2.77 -3.42
C GLY A 78 -5.56 -3.43 -3.63
N ASN A 79 -6.32 -3.50 -2.54
CA ASN A 79 -7.64 -4.15 -2.47
C ASN A 79 -8.82 -3.17 -2.61
N VAL A 80 -8.55 -1.89 -2.87
CA VAL A 80 -9.57 -0.84 -2.87
C VAL A 80 -9.53 0.00 -4.14
N ALA A 81 -10.71 0.39 -4.61
CA ALA A 81 -10.86 1.50 -5.54
C ALA A 81 -11.90 2.47 -4.99
N ALA A 82 -11.74 3.76 -5.26
CA ALA A 82 -12.71 4.76 -4.85
C ALA A 82 -12.84 5.87 -5.88
N VAL A 83 -14.05 6.41 -5.96
CA VAL A 83 -14.42 7.54 -6.78
C VAL A 83 -15.22 8.51 -5.93
N VAL A 84 -14.84 9.78 -5.90
CA VAL A 84 -15.68 10.84 -5.35
C VAL A 84 -16.29 11.61 -6.51
N THR A 85 -17.60 11.76 -6.49
CA THR A 85 -18.37 12.50 -7.49
C THR A 85 -18.94 13.79 -6.88
N SER A 86 -19.64 14.57 -7.71
CA SER A 86 -20.39 15.74 -7.28
C SER A 86 -21.59 15.44 -6.37
N GLN A 87 -21.91 14.16 -6.10
CA GLN A 87 -23.10 13.77 -5.33
C GLN A 87 -22.79 12.75 -4.21
N ARG A 88 -21.79 11.88 -4.41
CA ARG A 88 -21.48 10.77 -3.52
C ARG A 88 -20.04 10.31 -3.67
N ALA A 89 -19.57 9.55 -2.70
CA ALA A 89 -18.36 8.75 -2.83
C ALA A 89 -18.75 7.29 -3.00
N ILE A 90 -18.07 6.59 -3.91
CA ILE A 90 -18.22 5.18 -4.19
C ILE A 90 -16.90 4.50 -3.82
N GLY A 91 -16.96 3.49 -2.97
CA GLY A 91 -15.84 2.66 -2.56
C GLY A 91 -16.07 1.23 -3.02
N PHE A 92 -15.05 0.59 -3.55
CA PHE A 92 -15.08 -0.78 -4.01
C PHE A 92 -14.09 -1.63 -3.22
N SER A 93 -14.58 -2.73 -2.67
CA SER A 93 -13.78 -3.78 -2.05
C SER A 93 -13.55 -4.90 -3.07
N ALA A 94 -12.30 -5.10 -3.47
CA ALA A 94 -11.94 -6.25 -4.31
C ALA A 94 -12.15 -7.60 -3.61
N PRO A 95 -11.77 -7.79 -2.31
CA PRO A 95 -11.96 -9.06 -1.63
C PRO A 95 -13.41 -9.49 -1.49
N LEU A 96 -14.31 -8.52 -1.27
CA LEU A 96 -15.75 -8.79 -1.12
C LEU A 96 -16.51 -8.68 -2.45
N ASN A 97 -15.84 -8.21 -3.51
CA ASN A 97 -16.44 -7.83 -4.79
C ASN A 97 -17.73 -7.00 -4.62
N VAL A 98 -17.67 -5.96 -3.77
CA VAL A 98 -18.83 -5.10 -3.47
C VAL A 98 -18.45 -3.63 -3.64
N ALA A 99 -19.36 -2.87 -4.24
CA ALA A 99 -19.30 -1.42 -4.27
C ALA A 99 -20.33 -0.84 -3.29
N GLN A 100 -19.90 0.11 -2.46
CA GLN A 100 -20.78 0.83 -1.55
C GLN A 100 -20.62 2.33 -1.73
N GLU A 101 -21.72 3.05 -1.63
CA GLU A 101 -21.76 4.50 -1.70
C GLU A 101 -22.05 5.16 -0.36
N VAL A 102 -21.59 6.40 -0.23
CA VAL A 102 -21.95 7.33 0.84
C VAL A 102 -22.23 8.70 0.24
N ARG A 103 -23.30 9.35 0.69
CA ARG A 103 -23.66 10.70 0.22
C ARG A 103 -22.65 11.73 0.73
N VAL A 104 -22.18 12.58 -0.17
CA VAL A 104 -21.34 13.73 0.16
C VAL A 104 -22.22 14.98 0.00
N PRO A 105 -22.38 15.82 1.04
CA PRO A 105 -23.18 17.04 0.93
C PRO A 105 -22.65 17.96 -0.17
N GLU A 106 -23.54 18.58 -0.95
CA GLU A 106 -23.17 19.38 -2.14
C GLU A 106 -22.38 20.63 -1.76
N GLU A 107 -22.56 21.15 -0.54
CA GLU A 107 -21.85 22.32 -0.04
C GLU A 107 -20.42 21.99 0.45
N GLU A 108 -20.08 20.71 0.55
CA GLU A 108 -18.79 20.24 1.06
C GLU A 108 -17.83 19.91 -0.09
N ASN A 109 -16.72 20.64 -0.15
CA ASN A 109 -15.66 20.36 -1.11
C ASN A 109 -14.65 19.36 -0.54
N VAL A 110 -14.16 18.46 -1.38
CA VAL A 110 -13.06 17.54 -1.04
C VAL A 110 -11.76 18.32 -0.95
N GLU A 111 -11.12 18.28 0.21
CA GLU A 111 -9.83 18.93 0.48
C GLU A 111 -8.66 17.96 0.29
N THR A 112 -8.87 16.69 0.60
CA THR A 112 -7.85 15.65 0.50
C THR A 112 -8.50 14.33 0.12
N PHE A 113 -7.83 13.56 -0.72
CA PHE A 113 -8.26 12.25 -1.17
C PHE A 113 -7.02 11.34 -1.26
N LYS A 114 -7.10 10.15 -0.65
CA LYS A 114 -6.05 9.14 -0.71
C LYS A 114 -6.67 7.75 -0.85
N VAL A 115 -6.13 6.95 -1.76
CA VAL A 115 -6.43 5.53 -1.88
C VAL A 115 -5.11 4.80 -1.73
N GLU A 116 -5.04 3.91 -0.75
CA GLU A 116 -3.80 3.21 -0.43
C GLU A 116 -4.12 1.88 0.25
N GLY A 117 -3.54 0.83 -0.29
CA GLY A 117 -3.59 -0.50 0.26
C GLY A 117 -5.00 -1.08 0.42
N ASN A 118 -5.56 -0.97 1.63
CA ASN A 118 -6.87 -1.52 1.97
C ASN A 118 -7.90 -0.43 2.31
N MET A 119 -7.57 0.84 2.10
CA MET A 119 -8.44 1.95 2.48
C MET A 119 -8.49 3.07 1.46
N ALA A 120 -9.64 3.72 1.38
CA ALA A 120 -9.80 4.99 0.69
C ALA A 120 -10.30 6.03 1.68
N ASN A 121 -9.59 7.14 1.81
CA ASN A 121 -9.93 8.21 2.72
C ASN A 121 -10.11 9.50 1.95
N PHE A 122 -11.10 10.29 2.35
CA PHE A 122 -11.19 11.67 1.90
C PHE A 122 -11.73 12.57 2.99
N VAL A 123 -11.39 13.83 2.87
CA VAL A 123 -11.65 14.83 3.89
C VAL A 123 -12.34 16.01 3.23
N THR A 124 -13.40 16.48 3.85
CA THR A 124 -14.10 17.73 3.52
C THR A 124 -13.86 18.75 4.63
N ARG A 125 -14.32 19.98 4.44
CA ARG A 125 -14.30 21.00 5.51
C ARG A 125 -14.93 20.55 6.83
N ARG A 126 -15.95 19.69 6.77
CA ARG A 126 -16.76 19.34 7.95
C ARG A 126 -16.54 17.91 8.42
N ARG A 127 -16.12 17.00 7.55
CA ARG A 127 -16.11 15.55 7.81
C ARG A 127 -14.87 14.87 7.26
N ALA A 128 -14.53 13.73 7.86
CA ALA A 128 -13.58 12.79 7.32
C ALA A 128 -14.29 11.46 7.05
N TYR A 129 -13.97 10.85 5.92
CA TYR A 129 -14.55 9.63 5.43
C TYR A 129 -13.45 8.60 5.24
N GLY A 130 -13.71 7.36 5.65
CA GLY A 130 -12.83 6.23 5.42
C GLY A 130 -13.63 5.03 4.91
N PHE A 131 -13.21 4.44 3.81
CA PHE A 131 -13.72 3.19 3.28
C PHE A 131 -12.72 2.08 3.57
N SER A 132 -13.20 0.94 4.06
CA SER A 132 -12.38 -0.24 4.32
C SER A 132 -12.70 -1.34 3.32
N ALA A 133 -11.67 -1.84 2.62
CA ALA A 133 -11.81 -2.99 1.74
C ALA A 133 -12.18 -4.27 2.50
N PHE A 134 -11.83 -4.37 3.78
CA PHE A 134 -12.10 -5.57 4.58
C PHE A 134 -13.56 -5.69 5.00
N THR A 135 -14.21 -4.57 5.29
CA THR A 135 -15.62 -4.54 5.69
C THR A 135 -16.53 -4.19 4.53
N GLY A 136 -16.00 -3.58 3.47
CA GLY A 136 -16.76 -3.05 2.35
C GLY A 136 -17.59 -1.83 2.72
N THR A 137 -17.29 -1.16 3.85
CA THR A 137 -18.13 -0.10 4.42
C THR A 137 -17.43 1.25 4.55
N TRP A 138 -18.25 2.30 4.54
CA TRP A 138 -17.85 3.67 4.88
C TRP A 138 -18.01 3.94 6.38
N ALA A 139 -17.01 4.59 6.95
CA ALA A 139 -17.05 5.25 8.25
C ALA A 139 -16.96 6.77 8.05
N THR A 140 -17.62 7.54 8.91
CA THR A 140 -17.64 9.01 8.85
C THR A 140 -17.52 9.60 10.24
N ILE A 141 -16.70 10.64 10.37
CA ILE A 141 -16.58 11.45 11.59
C ILE A 141 -16.67 12.93 11.26
N ASP A 142 -17.25 13.73 12.15
CA ASP A 142 -17.24 15.19 12.04
C ASP A 142 -15.88 15.75 12.52
N ARG A 143 -15.26 16.61 11.72
CA ARG A 143 -13.92 17.16 12.00
C ARG A 143 -13.89 18.23 13.09
N PHE A 144 -15.02 18.88 13.38
CA PHE A 144 -15.11 19.83 14.49
C PHE A 144 -14.89 19.16 15.86
N GLN A 145 -14.89 17.82 15.92
CA GLN A 145 -14.64 17.03 17.13
C GLN A 145 -13.20 16.45 17.19
N LEU A 146 -12.35 16.65 16.18
CA LEU A 146 -10.97 16.11 16.16
C LEU A 146 -9.96 16.91 17.01
N GLY A 147 -10.45 17.78 17.90
CA GLY A 147 -9.64 18.65 18.77
C GLY A 147 -10.10 18.68 20.23
N LYS A 148 -10.78 17.63 20.71
CA LYS A 148 -11.11 17.43 22.12
C LYS A 148 -10.49 16.15 22.64
#